data_AF-D8QWR9-F1
#
_entry.id   AF-D8QWR9-F1
#
_cell.length_a   1.000
_cell.length_b   1.000
_cell.length_c   1.000
_cell.angle_alpha   90.00
_cell.angle_beta   90.00
_cell.angle_gamma   90.00
#
_symmetry.space_group_name_H-M   'P 1'
#
loop_
_entity.id
_entity.type
_entity.pdbx_description
1 polymer ?
#
loop_
_entity_poly.entity_id
_entity_poly.type
_entity_poly.pdbx_seq_one_letter_code
_entity_poly.pdbx_strand_id
1 'polypeptide(L)'
;MQRLKKLADSRVRVVDDQGRSYARGGRKTSQASVWLSEGSGNIMVNKMSHDLYFRQLDHRVHILEPFCVTNTLGKFDVKALVRGGGLSGQAGAVRHGISRAIQLFDPSLRLPLRRGGYLTRDPRIVERKKPGRAKARKGFQWVKR
;
A
#
# COMPACT_ATOMS: atom_id res chain seq x y z
N MET A 1 7.23 -4.61 33.30
CA MET A 1 8.44 -5.01 32.52
C MET A 1 8.14 -5.74 31.21
N GLN A 2 7.25 -6.74 31.15
CA GLN A 2 6.96 -7.48 29.89
C GLN A 2 6.35 -6.63 28.76
N ARG A 3 5.48 -5.65 29.08
CA ARG A 3 4.86 -4.76 28.08
C ARG A 3 5.85 -3.84 27.36
N LEU A 4 6.87 -3.36 28.09
CA LEU A 4 7.94 -2.51 27.53
C LEU A 4 8.91 -3.35 26.68
N LYS A 5 9.28 -4.55 27.12
CA LYS A 5 10.06 -5.50 26.32
C LYS A 5 9.33 -5.89 25.02
N LYS A 6 8.03 -6.17 25.07
CA LYS A 6 7.20 -6.49 23.89
C LYS A 6 7.04 -5.32 22.91
N LEU A 7 7.04 -4.08 23.42
CA LEU A 7 7.03 -2.86 22.60
C LEU A 7 8.38 -2.61 21.92
N ALA A 8 9.49 -2.91 22.59
CA ALA A 8 10.83 -2.84 22.02
C ALA A 8 11.03 -3.91 20.92
N ASP A 9 10.54 -5.13 21.16
CA ASP A 9 10.59 -6.26 20.23
C ASP A 9 9.79 -6.01 18.93
N SER A 10 8.71 -5.22 19.01
CA SER A 10 7.90 -4.83 17.85
C SER A 10 8.54 -3.79 16.91
N ARG A 11 9.73 -3.28 17.28
CA ARG A 11 10.46 -2.22 16.55
C ARG A 11 11.84 -2.71 16.11
N VAL A 12 11.96 -4.00 15.83
CA VAL A 12 13.19 -4.59 15.28
C VAL A 12 13.16 -4.45 13.76
N ARG A 13 14.31 -4.09 13.17
CA ARG A 13 14.52 -4.07 11.73
C ARG A 13 14.42 -5.49 11.19
N VAL A 14 13.51 -5.74 10.25
CA VAL A 14 13.29 -7.06 9.64
C VAL A 14 13.66 -6.97 8.16
N VAL A 15 14.75 -7.62 7.81
CA VAL A 15 15.38 -7.55 6.50
C VAL A 15 15.85 -8.96 6.13
N ASP A 16 15.69 -9.33 4.86
CA ASP A 16 16.13 -10.61 4.31
C ASP A 16 17.66 -10.66 4.22
N ASP A 17 18.24 -11.83 3.96
CA ASP A 17 19.71 -12.02 3.80
C ASP A 17 20.34 -11.10 2.74
N GLN A 18 19.54 -10.65 1.76
CA GLN A 18 19.95 -9.73 0.69
C GLN A 18 19.84 -8.25 1.07
N GLY A 19 19.59 -7.90 2.33
CA GLY A 19 19.47 -6.51 2.76
C GLY A 19 18.16 -5.83 2.33
N ARG A 20 17.15 -6.60 1.89
CA ARG A 20 15.86 -6.08 1.41
C ARG A 20 14.76 -6.31 2.43
N SER A 21 13.84 -5.36 2.58
CA SER A 21 12.63 -5.58 3.38
C SER A 21 11.47 -5.97 2.47
N TYR A 22 10.79 -7.06 2.81
CA TYR A 22 9.61 -7.56 2.09
C TYR A 22 8.32 -7.15 2.80
N ALA A 23 7.33 -6.69 2.02
CA ALA A 23 5.99 -6.40 2.54
C ALA A 23 4.89 -6.66 1.52
N ARG A 24 3.68 -6.95 2.04
CA ARG A 24 2.47 -7.10 1.24
C ARG A 24 1.49 -5.96 1.49
N GLY A 25 0.97 -5.40 0.40
CA GLY A 25 -0.08 -4.41 0.38
C GLY A 25 -1.34 -4.91 -0.32
N GLY A 26 -2.49 -4.30 -0.01
CA GLY A 26 -3.74 -4.68 -0.66
C GLY A 26 -4.85 -3.66 -0.48
N ARG A 27 -5.63 -3.44 -1.53
CA ARG A 27 -6.79 -2.54 -1.56
C ARG A 27 -7.82 -3.07 -2.54
N LYS A 28 -9.10 -3.09 -2.16
CA LYS A 28 -10.16 -3.76 -2.93
C LYS A 28 -9.74 -5.22 -3.22
N THR A 29 -9.71 -5.61 -4.50
CA THR A 29 -9.26 -6.92 -4.97
C THR A 29 -7.79 -6.94 -5.40
N SER A 30 -7.10 -5.80 -5.38
CA SER A 30 -5.69 -5.70 -5.78
C SER A 30 -4.76 -6.10 -4.64
N GLN A 31 -3.74 -6.87 -4.98
CA GLN A 31 -2.67 -7.30 -4.07
C GLN A 31 -1.31 -6.90 -4.65
N ALA A 32 -0.42 -6.42 -3.79
CA ALA A 32 0.94 -6.03 -4.15
C ALA A 32 1.93 -6.72 -3.22
N SER A 33 2.95 -7.34 -3.80
CA SER A 33 4.14 -7.83 -3.11
C SER A 33 5.27 -6.86 -3.44
N VAL A 34 5.88 -6.28 -2.40
CA VAL A 34 6.86 -5.19 -2.52
C VAL A 34 8.15 -5.60 -1.83
N TRP A 35 9.26 -5.43 -2.53
CA TRP A 35 10.61 -5.51 -2.00
C TRP A 35 11.23 -4.12 -2.05
N LEU A 36 11.78 -3.69 -0.92
CA LEU A 36 12.45 -2.41 -0.76
C LEU A 36 13.92 -2.66 -0.43
N SER A 37 14.82 -1.96 -1.10
CA SER A 37 16.26 -1.97 -0.85
C SER A 37 16.81 -0.55 -0.86
N GLU A 38 17.92 -0.29 -0.17
CA GLU A 38 18.65 0.97 -0.32
C GLU A 38 19.19 1.09 -1.76
N GLY A 39 19.12 2.28 -2.34
CA GLY A 39 19.50 2.48 -3.74
C GLY A 39 19.27 3.90 -4.25
N SER A 40 18.92 4.00 -5.53
CA SER A 40 18.90 5.25 -6.33
C SER A 40 17.52 5.89 -6.50
N GLY A 41 16.45 5.27 -5.96
CA GLY A 41 15.08 5.77 -6.11
C GLY A 41 14.30 5.10 -7.24
N ASN A 42 14.80 4.01 -7.82
CA ASN A 42 14.18 3.33 -8.95
C ASN A 42 12.97 2.50 -8.52
N ILE A 43 11.79 2.85 -9.02
CA ILE A 43 10.53 2.14 -8.76
C ILE A 43 10.12 1.33 -10.00
N MET A 44 10.17 0.01 -9.87
CA MET A 44 9.74 -0.95 -10.89
C MET A 44 8.45 -1.66 -10.47
N VAL A 45 7.47 -1.71 -11.37
CA VAL A 45 6.17 -2.36 -11.19
C VAL A 45 5.96 -3.35 -12.33
N ASN A 46 5.83 -4.65 -11.99
CA ASN A 46 5.65 -5.73 -12.97
C ASN A 46 6.67 -5.69 -14.13
N LYS A 47 7.95 -5.47 -13.81
CA LYS A 47 9.10 -5.36 -14.74
C LYS A 47 9.12 -4.11 -15.63
N MET A 48 8.19 -3.17 -15.45
CA MET A 48 8.17 -1.87 -16.13
C MET A 48 8.43 -0.74 -15.13
N SER A 49 8.80 0.45 -15.61
CA SER A 49 8.89 1.63 -14.74
C SER A 49 7.49 2.04 -14.25
N HIS A 50 7.41 2.57 -13.03
CA HIS A 50 6.14 3.01 -12.45
C HIS A 50 5.43 4.09 -13.30
N ASP A 51 6.19 4.95 -13.97
CA ASP A 51 5.65 5.98 -14.88
C ASP A 51 4.92 5.37 -16.10
N LEU A 52 5.50 4.33 -16.70
CA LEU A 52 4.91 3.66 -17.85
C LEU A 52 3.71 2.81 -17.43
N TYR A 53 3.79 2.15 -16.26
CA TYR A 53 2.70 1.31 -15.77
C TYR A 53 1.47 2.13 -15.35
N PHE A 54 1.69 3.20 -14.58
CA PHE A 54 0.62 4.08 -14.12
C PHE A 54 0.53 5.30 -15.02
N ARG A 55 -0.39 5.26 -15.99
CA ARG A 55 -0.58 6.37 -16.95
C ARG A 55 -1.09 7.66 -16.33
N GLN A 56 -1.89 7.57 -15.26
CA GLN A 56 -2.47 8.73 -14.57
C GLN A 56 -1.51 9.29 -13.52
N LEU A 57 -1.38 10.62 -13.47
CA LEU A 57 -0.51 11.32 -12.52
C LEU A 57 -0.89 11.03 -11.07
N ASP A 58 -2.19 11.01 -10.75
CA ASP A 58 -2.69 10.75 -9.39
C ASP A 58 -2.19 9.41 -8.84
N HIS A 59 -2.08 8.40 -9.70
CA HIS A 59 -1.58 7.07 -9.30
C HIS A 59 -0.09 7.08 -8.99
N ARG A 60 0.69 7.89 -9.73
CA ARG A 60 2.13 8.08 -9.48
C ARG A 60 2.35 8.83 -8.17
N VAL A 61 1.61 9.92 -7.96
CA VAL A 61 1.65 10.69 -6.71
C VAL A 61 1.33 9.80 -5.51
N HIS A 62 0.28 8.98 -5.59
CA HIS A 62 -0.07 8.05 -4.52
C HIS A 62 1.05 7.07 -4.14
N ILE A 63 1.88 6.65 -5.09
CA ILE A 63 2.99 5.72 -4.82
C ILE A 63 4.16 6.44 -4.14
N LEU A 64 4.35 7.73 -4.43
CA LEU A 64 5.42 8.57 -3.91
C LEU A 64 5.11 9.19 -2.53
N GLU A 65 3.83 9.37 -2.18
CA GLU A 65 3.36 9.86 -0.87
C GLU A 65 4.13 9.32 0.35
N PRO A 66 4.31 7.99 0.53
CA PRO A 66 5.01 7.47 1.70
C PRO A 66 6.46 7.95 1.79
N PHE A 67 7.16 8.09 0.65
CA PHE A 67 8.53 8.59 0.62
C PHE A 67 8.62 10.09 0.94
N CYS A 68 7.60 10.85 0.55
CA CYS A 68 7.51 12.27 0.88
C CYS A 68 7.33 12.47 2.39
N VAL A 69 6.45 11.67 3.02
CA VAL A 69 6.18 11.78 4.47
C VAL A 69 7.37 11.38 5.33
N THR A 70 8.19 10.45 4.84
CA THR A 70 9.41 10.01 5.54
C THR A 70 10.66 10.79 5.14
N ASN A 71 10.57 11.73 4.19
CA ASN A 71 11.73 12.43 3.59
C ASN A 71 12.82 11.45 3.10
N THR A 72 12.40 10.36 2.47
CA THR A 72 13.27 9.30 1.93
C THR A 72 13.17 9.16 0.42
N LEU A 73 12.68 10.19 -0.26
CA LEU A 73 12.66 10.26 -1.72
C LEU A 73 14.09 10.07 -2.28
N GLY A 74 14.24 9.18 -3.25
CA GLY A 74 15.54 8.88 -3.87
C GLY A 74 16.49 7.98 -3.07
N LYS A 75 16.14 7.56 -1.85
CA LYS A 75 17.01 6.71 -1.01
C LYS A 75 16.81 5.20 -1.22
N PHE A 76 15.65 4.81 -1.74
CA PHE A 76 15.25 3.41 -1.81
C PHE A 76 14.83 3.01 -3.22
N ASP A 77 15.29 1.84 -3.64
CA ASP A 77 14.79 1.16 -4.82
C ASP A 77 13.62 0.23 -4.44
N VAL A 78 12.61 0.19 -5.30
CA VAL A 78 11.39 -0.58 -5.09
C VAL A 78 11.17 -1.53 -6.25
N LYS A 79 10.99 -2.80 -5.93
CA LYS A 79 10.45 -3.80 -6.86
C LYS A 79 9.08 -4.22 -6.37
N ALA A 80 8.05 -3.98 -7.19
CA ALA A 80 6.68 -4.33 -6.88
C ALA A 80 6.12 -5.30 -7.91
N LEU A 81 5.55 -6.41 -7.43
CA LEU A 81 4.72 -7.31 -8.23
C LEU A 81 3.26 -7.11 -7.80
N VAL A 82 2.40 -6.79 -8.78
CA VAL A 82 1.03 -6.41 -8.52
C VAL A 82 0.08 -7.22 -9.37
N ARG A 83 -0.99 -7.74 -8.75
CA ARG A 83 -2.00 -8.57 -9.41
C ARG A 83 -3.41 -8.23 -8.91
N GLY A 84 -4.40 -8.42 -9.78
CA GLY A 84 -5.82 -8.26 -9.47
C GLY A 84 -6.32 -6.80 -9.43
N GLY A 85 -7.65 -6.65 -9.49
CA GLY A 85 -8.33 -5.35 -9.52
C GLY A 85 -7.98 -4.49 -10.73
N GLY A 86 -7.99 -3.17 -10.55
CA GLY A 86 -7.62 -2.19 -11.59
C GLY A 86 -6.55 -1.21 -11.10
N LEU A 87 -6.03 -0.35 -11.99
CA LEU A 87 -4.85 0.51 -11.75
C LEU A 87 -4.95 1.35 -10.47
N SER A 88 -6.09 1.97 -10.18
CA SER A 88 -6.29 2.74 -8.94
C SER A 88 -6.24 1.89 -7.66
N GLY A 89 -6.75 0.66 -7.72
CA GLY A 89 -6.65 -0.30 -6.61
C GLY A 89 -5.22 -0.78 -6.42
N GLN A 90 -4.52 -1.00 -7.53
CA GLN A 90 -3.13 -1.42 -7.58
C GLN A 90 -2.18 -0.35 -7.03
N ALA A 91 -2.33 0.91 -7.42
CA ALA A 91 -1.56 2.03 -6.87
C ALA A 91 -1.72 2.13 -5.35
N GLY A 92 -2.96 2.02 -4.85
CA GLY A 92 -3.22 2.00 -3.40
C GLY A 92 -2.64 0.78 -2.67
N ALA A 93 -2.61 -0.38 -3.32
CA ALA A 93 -1.97 -1.58 -2.79
C ALA A 93 -0.44 -1.42 -2.72
N VAL A 94 0.19 -0.87 -3.76
CA VAL A 94 1.63 -0.57 -3.79
C VAL A 94 2.00 0.43 -2.72
N ARG A 95 1.26 1.54 -2.59
CA ARG A 95 1.45 2.54 -1.52
C ARG A 95 1.46 1.91 -0.14
N HIS A 96 0.48 1.05 0.13
CA HIS A 96 0.38 0.35 1.41
C HIS A 96 1.54 -0.64 1.63
N GLY A 97 1.97 -1.34 0.58
CA GLY A 97 3.12 -2.24 0.61
C GLY A 97 4.43 -1.51 0.91
N ILE A 98 4.70 -0.40 0.20
CA ILE A 98 5.87 0.45 0.43
C ILE A 98 5.92 0.96 1.86
N SER A 99 4.79 1.46 2.38
CA SER A 99 4.71 1.99 3.74
C SER A 99 5.07 0.94 4.80
N ARG A 100 4.63 -0.31 4.58
CA ARG A 100 4.99 -1.43 5.45
C ARG A 100 6.46 -1.83 5.29
N ALA A 101 6.99 -1.83 4.07
CA ALA A 101 8.40 -2.14 3.82
C ALA A 101 9.32 -1.11 4.51
N ILE A 102 9.03 0.20 4.39
CA ILE A 102 9.77 1.26 5.06
C ILE A 102 9.76 1.06 6.58
N GLN A 103 8.61 0.71 7.15
CA GLN A 103 8.51 0.45 8.59
C GLN A 103 9.37 -0.75 9.04
N LEU A 104 9.44 -1.80 8.23
CA LEU A 104 10.26 -2.98 8.54
C LEU A 104 11.76 -2.68 8.39
N PHE A 105 12.10 -1.80 7.45
CA PHE A 105 13.47 -1.38 7.19
C PHE A 105 13.99 -0.43 8.29
N ASP A 106 13.27 0.66 8.58
CA ASP A 106 13.54 1.57 9.67
C ASP A 106 12.29 1.73 10.57
N PRO A 107 12.25 1.02 11.71
CA PRO A 107 11.17 1.09 12.67
C PRO A 107 10.91 2.50 13.24
N SER A 108 11.87 3.42 13.18
CA SER A 108 11.75 4.81 13.65
C SER A 108 10.75 5.61 12.81
N LEU A 109 10.65 5.29 11.52
CA LEU A 109 9.75 5.95 10.56
C LEU A 109 8.28 5.52 10.71
N ARG A 110 7.95 4.62 11.65
CA ARG A 110 6.57 4.21 11.91
C ARG A 110 5.68 5.37 12.33
N LEU A 111 6.18 6.29 13.16
CA LEU A 111 5.39 7.39 13.70
C LEU A 111 4.86 8.35 12.61
N PRO A 112 5.69 8.88 11.69
CA PRO A 112 5.20 9.71 10.59
C PRO A 112 4.25 8.93 9.66
N LEU A 113 4.57 7.67 9.34
CA LEU A 113 3.71 6.83 8.48
C LEU A 113 2.33 6.54 9.12
N ARG A 114 2.29 6.37 10.45
CA ARG A 114 1.04 6.17 11.19
C ARG A 114 0.21 7.46 11.24
N ARG A 115 0.85 8.61 11.47
CA ARG A 115 0.18 9.92 11.47
C ARG A 115 -0.42 10.24 10.10
N GLY A 116 0.28 9.91 9.02
CA GLY A 116 -0.22 10.02 7.64
C GLY A 116 -1.24 8.96 7.22
N GLY A 117 -1.56 7.98 8.08
CA GLY A 117 -2.59 6.97 7.78
C GLY A 117 -2.20 5.90 6.76
N TYR A 118 -0.93 5.81 6.36
CA TYR A 118 -0.48 4.90 5.30
C TYR A 118 -0.37 3.42 5.73
N LEU A 119 -0.25 3.19 7.04
CA LEU A 119 -0.15 1.85 7.64
C LEU A 119 -1.51 1.15 7.80
N THR A 120 -2.61 1.89 7.65
CA THR A 120 -3.96 1.33 7.73
C THR A 120 -4.37 0.82 6.36
N ARG A 121 -4.79 -0.45 6.29
CA ARG A 121 -5.38 -1.00 5.07
C ARG A 121 -6.77 -0.40 4.88
N ASP A 122 -7.08 0.12 3.68
CA ASP A 122 -8.42 0.59 3.34
C ASP A 122 -9.41 -0.60 3.32
N PRO A 123 -10.38 -0.67 4.25
CA PRO A 123 -11.29 -1.82 4.37
C PRO A 123 -12.45 -1.76 3.36
N ARG A 124 -12.61 -0.64 2.66
CA ARG A 124 -13.74 -0.42 1.75
C ARG A 124 -13.66 -1.37 0.55
N ILE A 125 -14.69 -2.20 0.41
CA ILE A 125 -14.88 -3.13 -0.71
C ILE A 125 -16.28 -2.96 -1.29
N VAL A 126 -16.48 -3.43 -2.53
CA VAL A 126 -17.79 -3.36 -3.18
C VAL A 126 -18.79 -4.21 -2.42
N GLU A 127 -19.87 -3.59 -1.95
CA GLU A 127 -20.99 -4.29 -1.34
C GLU A 127 -21.67 -5.17 -2.40
N ARG A 128 -21.95 -6.43 -2.06
CA ARG A 128 -22.64 -7.35 -2.97
C ARG A 128 -24.03 -6.85 -3.35
N LYS A 129 -24.56 -7.32 -4.48
CA LYS A 129 -25.97 -7.11 -4.83
C LYS A 129 -26.87 -7.86 -3.83
N LYS A 130 -27.90 -7.19 -3.32
CA LYS A 130 -28.94 -7.78 -2.49
C LYS A 130 -30.13 -8.20 -3.36
N PRO A 131 -30.82 -9.32 -3.07
CA PRO A 131 -32.02 -9.71 -3.82
C PRO A 131 -33.10 -8.63 -3.69
N GLY A 132 -33.97 -8.51 -4.71
CA GLY A 132 -35.01 -7.47 -4.75
C GLY A 132 -34.52 -6.03 -4.98
N ARG A 133 -33.22 -5.84 -5.27
CA ARG A 133 -32.64 -4.52 -5.57
C ARG A 133 -31.89 -4.53 -6.91
N ALA A 134 -31.87 -3.38 -7.59
CA ALA A 134 -31.17 -3.20 -8.86
C ALA A 134 -29.63 -3.23 -8.70
N LYS A 135 -29.11 -2.65 -7.61
CA LYS A 135 -27.69 -2.70 -7.21
C LYS A 135 -27.59 -2.95 -5.69
N ALA A 136 -26.43 -2.74 -5.07
CA ALA A 136 -26.23 -2.94 -3.62
C ALA A 136 -27.31 -2.23 -2.76
N ARG A 137 -27.62 -0.96 -3.08
CA ARG A 137 -28.61 -0.16 -2.35
C ARG A 137 -29.72 0.45 -3.21
N LYS A 138 -29.53 0.51 -4.54
CA LYS A 138 -30.51 1.10 -5.47
C LYS A 138 -31.75 0.20 -5.55
N GLY A 139 -32.89 0.72 -5.09
CA GLY A 139 -34.21 0.11 -5.31
C GLY A 139 -34.70 0.30 -6.75
N PHE A 140 -35.72 -0.45 -7.13
CA PHE A 140 -36.50 -0.16 -8.33
C PHE A 140 -37.41 1.05 -8.07
N GLN A 141 -37.93 1.69 -9.13
CA GLN A 141 -38.89 2.78 -8.99
C GLN A 141 -40.13 2.26 -8.26
N TRP A 142 -40.49 2.86 -7.13
CA TRP A 142 -41.72 2.57 -6.40
C TRP A 142 -42.84 3.46 -6.96
N VAL A 143 -44.03 2.89 -7.20
CA VAL A 143 -45.24 3.67 -7.50
C VAL A 143 -46.14 3.67 -6.27
N LYS A 144 -46.37 4.84 -5.68
CA LYS A 144 -47.28 4.99 -4.53
C LYS A 144 -48.71 4.95 -5.08
N ARG A 145 -49.56 4.13 -4.46
CA ARG A 145 -51.00 4.12 -4.70
C ARG A 145 -51.69 4.75 -3.50
#